data_AF-A0A8K0K462-F1
#
_entry.id   AF-A0A8K0K462-F1
#
_cell.length_a   1.000
_cell.length_b   1.000
_cell.length_c   1.000
_cell.angle_alpha   90.00
_cell.angle_beta   90.00
_cell.angle_gamma   90.00
#
_symmetry.space_group_name_H-M   'P 1'
#
loop_
_entity.id
_entity.type
_entity.pdbx_description
1 polymer ?
#
loop_
_entity_poly.entity_id
_entity_poly.type
_entity_poly.pdbx_seq_one_letter_code
_entity_poly.pdbx_strand_id
1 'polypeptide(L)'
;MYGLLLNHLNGHQKIVVPLVHCVAGVSRSAALCLAYLMKYERMSLRKAFVHLRSKRPSVRPNTGFFQQLIAYERRLFGRSSVDMVSIGHDAYLIPDVYEPEYRRTLLFEQRYGRQITLGRRS
;
A
#
# COMPACT_ATOMS: atom_id res chain seq x y z
N MET A 1 8.79 15.91 8.10
CA MET A 1 7.70 15.54 7.15
C MET A 1 7.19 16.73 6.33
N TYR A 2 8.00 17.79 6.14
CA TYR A 2 7.70 18.99 5.34
C TYR A 2 8.86 19.40 4.39
N GLY A 3 10.02 18.75 4.45
CA GLY A 3 11.27 19.26 3.86
C GLY A 3 11.52 18.99 2.37
N LEU A 4 10.63 18.29 1.66
CA LEU A 4 10.83 17.96 0.23
C LEU A 4 9.67 18.37 -0.69
N LEU A 5 8.65 19.06 -0.16
CA LEU A 5 7.48 19.49 -0.94
C LEU A 5 7.22 21.00 -0.91
N LEU A 6 8.11 21.80 -0.32
CA LEU A 6 7.87 23.23 -0.06
C LEU A 6 8.81 24.23 -0.75
N ASN A 7 9.72 23.80 -1.63
CA ASN A 7 10.66 24.74 -2.27
C ASN A 7 10.24 25.24 -3.66
N HIS A 8 8.99 25.07 -4.10
CA HIS A 8 8.58 25.60 -5.42
C HIS A 8 7.16 26.16 -5.55
N LEU A 9 6.47 26.49 -4.45
CA LEU A 9 5.13 27.10 -4.57
C LEU A 9 5.07 28.41 -3.78
N ASN A 10 5.75 29.42 -4.32
CA ASN A 10 5.45 30.81 -4.02
C ASN A 10 4.18 31.22 -4.79
N GLY A 11 3.17 31.67 -4.05
CA GLY A 11 2.06 32.45 -4.61
C GLY A 11 0.69 31.78 -4.52
N HIS A 12 -0.01 32.04 -3.41
CA HIS A 12 -1.48 32.10 -3.33
C HIS A 12 -2.31 30.86 -3.71
N GLN A 13 -2.31 29.85 -2.84
CA GLN A 13 -3.57 29.16 -2.47
C GLN A 13 -3.37 28.41 -1.13
N LYS A 14 -4.11 28.83 -0.10
CA LYS A 14 -4.24 28.07 1.15
C LYS A 14 -5.06 26.81 0.86
N ILE A 15 -4.40 25.73 0.48
CA ILE A 15 -5.01 24.40 0.51
C ILE A 15 -5.09 23.99 1.98
N VAL A 16 -6.30 23.97 2.54
CA VAL A 16 -6.54 23.41 3.87
C VAL A 16 -6.38 21.89 3.74
N VAL A 17 -5.14 21.41 3.89
CA VAL A 17 -4.85 19.97 4.01
C VAL A 17 -5.43 19.51 5.35
N PRO A 18 -6.43 18.61 5.37
CA PRO A 18 -6.99 18.13 6.62
C PRO A 18 -5.87 17.42 7.38
N LEU A 19 -5.45 18.01 8.48
CA LEU A 19 -4.52 17.49 9.46
C LEU A 19 -5.19 16.33 10.23
N VAL A 20 -5.68 15.32 9.52
CA VAL A 20 -6.26 14.13 10.16
C VAL A 20 -5.09 13.20 10.45
N HIS A 21 -4.48 13.39 11.62
CA HIS A 21 -3.60 12.45 12.34
C HIS A 21 -3.45 11.06 11.68
N CYS A 22 -2.38 10.81 10.93
CA CYS A 22 -2.03 9.46 10.49
C CYS A 22 -0.88 9.00 11.39
N VAL A 23 -1.18 8.25 12.45
CA VAL A 23 -0.31 7.98 13.63
C VAL A 23 1.10 7.46 13.30
N ALA A 24 1.40 7.03 12.07
CA ALA A 24 2.77 6.62 11.67
C ALA A 24 3.17 6.96 10.22
N GLY A 25 2.37 7.70 9.45
CA GLY A 25 2.64 7.97 8.03
C GLY A 25 2.73 6.72 7.13
N VAL A 26 2.15 5.61 7.57
CA VAL A 26 2.25 4.27 6.96
C VAL A 26 1.27 4.09 5.80
N SER A 27 0.06 4.66 5.89
CA SER A 27 -1.02 4.34 4.95
C SER A 27 -1.51 5.54 4.13
N ARG A 28 -2.08 6.60 4.73
CA ARG A 28 -2.68 7.72 3.96
C ARG A 28 -1.66 8.60 3.26
N SER A 29 -0.60 9.00 3.97
CA SER A 29 0.50 9.76 3.36
C SER A 29 1.23 8.95 2.30
N ALA A 30 1.38 7.64 2.52
CA ALA A 30 1.96 6.76 1.52
C ALA A 30 1.11 6.73 0.24
N ALA A 31 -0.21 6.57 0.36
CA ALA A 31 -1.10 6.59 -0.80
C ALA A 31 -1.00 7.90 -1.60
N LEU A 32 -0.96 9.05 -0.91
CA LEU A 32 -0.76 10.35 -1.56
C LEU A 32 0.61 10.45 -2.25
N CYS A 33 1.69 9.99 -1.62
CA CYS A 33 3.02 9.94 -2.24
C CYS A 33 3.02 9.05 -3.50
N LEU A 34 2.36 7.89 -3.45
CA LEU A 34 2.23 7.02 -4.62
C LEU A 34 1.46 7.70 -5.75
N ALA A 35 0.34 8.34 -5.44
CA ALA A 35 -0.43 9.09 -6.42
C ALA A 35 0.37 10.23 -7.05
N TYR A 36 1.18 10.93 -6.25
CA TYR A 36 2.09 11.98 -6.72
C TYR A 36 3.15 11.41 -7.68
N LEU A 37 3.86 10.35 -7.28
CA LEU A 37 4.89 9.69 -8.10
C LEU A 37 4.31 9.17 -9.42
N MET A 38 3.08 8.64 -9.42
CA MET A 38 2.42 8.25 -10.66
C MET A 38 2.12 9.45 -11.56
N LYS A 39 1.51 10.52 -11.01
CA LYS A 39 1.06 11.66 -11.82
C LYS A 39 2.22 12.48 -12.39
N TYR A 40 3.19 12.80 -11.55
CA TYR A 40 4.23 13.78 -11.87
C TYR A 40 5.54 13.13 -12.33
N GLU A 41 5.91 11.99 -11.75
CA GLU A 41 7.14 11.25 -12.14
C GLU A 41 6.87 10.14 -13.16
N ARG A 42 5.61 10.01 -13.63
CA ARG A 42 5.17 9.01 -14.64
C ARG A 42 5.55 7.58 -14.28
N MET A 43 5.67 7.27 -12.99
CA MET A 43 5.94 5.92 -12.51
C MET A 43 4.66 5.07 -12.55
N SER A 44 4.78 3.78 -12.86
CA SER A 44 3.68 2.84 -12.60
C SER A 44 3.47 2.67 -11.09
N LEU A 45 2.29 2.24 -10.65
CA LEU A 45 1.98 2.04 -9.23
C LEU A 45 3.00 1.11 -8.56
N ARG A 46 3.35 -0.01 -9.23
CA ARG A 46 4.38 -0.94 -8.72
C ARG A 46 5.74 -0.25 -8.57
N LYS A 47 6.18 0.51 -9.58
CA LYS A 47 7.47 1.23 -9.54
C LYS A 47 7.48 2.27 -8.43
N ALA A 48 6.41 3.07 -8.33
CA ALA A 48 6.22 4.06 -7.28
C ALA A 48 6.25 3.40 -5.88
N PHE A 49 5.59 2.25 -5.73
CA PHE A 49 5.57 1.50 -4.48
C PHE A 49 6.95 0.99 -4.07
N VAL A 50 7.68 0.35 -4.99
CA VAL A 50 9.05 -0.12 -4.75
C VAL A 50 9.97 1.06 -4.41
N HIS A 51 9.89 2.16 -5.17
CA HIS A 51 10.66 3.36 -4.92
C HIS A 51 10.39 3.93 -3.52
N LEU A 52 9.12 4.13 -3.17
CA LEU A 52 8.74 4.68 -1.87
C LEU A 52 9.17 3.77 -0.72
N ARG A 53 9.03 2.45 -0.88
CA ARG A 53 9.42 1.46 0.14
C ARG A 53 10.93 1.37 0.34
N SER A 54 11.72 1.57 -0.72
CA SER A 54 13.19 1.65 -0.62
C SER A 54 13.66 2.81 0.28
N LYS A 55 12.90 3.90 0.32
CA LYS A 55 13.18 5.08 1.16
C LYS A 55 12.54 4.95 2.53
N ARG A 56 11.40 4.25 2.62
CA ARG A 56 10.64 4.07 3.86
C ARG A 56 10.05 2.66 3.94
N PRO A 57 10.79 1.69 4.48
CA PRO A 57 10.34 0.28 4.55
C PRO A 57 9.04 0.06 5.32
N SER A 58 8.69 0.98 6.24
CA SER A 58 7.45 0.93 7.04
C SER A 58 6.19 1.32 6.28
N VAL A 59 6.29 1.77 5.02
CA VAL A 59 5.13 2.12 4.20
C VAL A 59 4.28 0.89 3.91
N ARG A 60 2.99 0.98 4.27
CA ARG A 60 2.01 -0.09 4.07
C ARG A 60 0.60 0.48 3.90
N PRO A 61 0.22 0.99 2.70
CA PRO A 61 -1.16 1.35 2.42
C PRO A 61 -2.10 0.16 2.66
N ASN A 62 -3.27 0.42 3.22
CA ASN A 62 -4.30 -0.61 3.33
C ASN A 62 -4.83 -1.04 1.94
N THR A 63 -5.53 -2.18 1.92
CA THR A 63 -6.09 -2.80 0.70
C THR A 63 -7.04 -1.84 -0.05
N GLY A 64 -7.89 -1.10 0.68
CA GLY A 64 -8.80 -0.11 0.10
C GLY A 64 -8.07 1.03 -0.63
N PHE A 65 -6.95 1.53 -0.09
CA PHE A 65 -6.15 2.53 -0.79
C PHE A 65 -5.48 1.96 -2.03
N PHE A 66 -5.01 0.70 -1.98
CA PHE A 66 -4.48 0.07 -3.19
C PHE A 66 -5.52 -0.05 -4.29
N GLN A 67 -6.76 -0.44 -3.97
CA GLN A 67 -7.85 -0.46 -4.96
C GLN A 67 -8.06 0.92 -5.61
N GLN A 68 -8.05 1.99 -4.81
CA GLN A 68 -8.15 3.36 -5.33
C GLN A 68 -6.94 3.75 -6.20
N LEU A 69 -5.73 3.37 -5.79
CA LEU A 69 -4.50 3.65 -6.53
C LEU A 69 -4.44 2.87 -7.84
N ILE A 70 -4.90 1.61 -7.88
CA ILE A 70 -5.02 0.80 -9.09
C ILE A 70 -5.99 1.45 -10.08
N ALA A 71 -7.16 1.88 -9.59
CA ALA A 71 -8.12 2.59 -10.43
C ALA A 71 -7.54 3.91 -10.95
N TYR A 72 -6.77 4.62 -10.13
CA TYR A 72 -6.09 5.85 -10.53
C TYR A 72 -4.99 5.61 -11.57
N GLU A 73 -4.20 4.56 -11.43
CA GLU A 73 -3.19 4.16 -12.42
C GLU A 73 -3.84 3.86 -13.78
N ARG A 74 -4.97 3.13 -13.79
CA ARG A 74 -5.75 2.86 -15.01
C ARG A 74 -6.23 4.15 -15.67
N ARG A 75 -6.68 5.14 -14.88
CA ARG A 75 -7.07 6.46 -15.40
C ARG A 75 -5.89 7.23 -15.99
N LEU A 76 -4.69 7.11 -15.41
CA LEU A 76 -3.50 7.82 -15.88
C LEU A 76 -2.83 7.18 -17.09
N PHE A 77 -2.78 5.84 -17.15
CA PHE A 77 -1.94 5.10 -18.10
C PHE A 77 -2.68 4.04 -18.92
N GLY A 78 -3.99 3.88 -18.73
CA GLY A 78 -4.80 2.87 -19.45
C GLY A 78 -4.55 1.42 -19.02
N ARG A 79 -3.71 1.19 -18.00
CA ARG A 79 -3.34 -0.14 -17.48
C ARG A 79 -3.08 -0.10 -15.98
N SER A 80 -3.14 -1.26 -15.33
CA SER A 80 -2.67 -1.44 -13.95
C SER A 80 -1.38 -2.27 -13.94
N SER A 81 -0.48 -1.95 -13.00
CA SER A 81 0.75 -2.71 -12.75
C SER A 81 0.72 -3.50 -11.44
N VAL A 82 -0.35 -3.36 -10.65
CA VAL A 82 -0.62 -4.07 -9.40
C VAL A 82 -2.04 -4.61 -9.47
N ASP A 83 -2.21 -5.89 -9.14
CA ASP A 83 -3.51 -6.54 -9.09
C ASP A 83 -3.86 -6.97 -7.65
N MET A 84 -5.16 -7.16 -7.41
CA MET A 84 -5.67 -7.71 -6.16
C MET A 84 -5.73 -9.24 -6.29
N VAL A 85 -5.08 -9.94 -5.37
CA VAL A 85 -5.02 -11.41 -5.32
C VAL A 85 -5.68 -11.92 -4.04
N SER A 86 -6.34 -13.07 -4.15
CA SER A 86 -6.98 -13.76 -3.03
C SER A 86 -5.97 -14.62 -2.30
N ILE A 87 -5.96 -14.53 -0.96
CA ILE A 87 -5.14 -15.36 -0.10
C ILE A 87 -5.98 -16.14 0.93
N GLY A 88 -5.54 -17.36 1.22
CA GLY A 88 -6.17 -18.22 2.23
C GLY A 88 -7.51 -18.81 1.80
N HIS A 89 -8.23 -19.37 2.78
CA HIS A 89 -9.52 -20.03 2.58
C HIS A 89 -10.69 -19.03 2.51
N ASP A 90 -10.59 -17.91 3.23
CA ASP A 90 -11.67 -16.91 3.36
C ASP A 90 -11.66 -15.85 2.25
N ALA A 91 -10.97 -16.13 1.14
CA ALA A 91 -10.86 -15.25 -0.02
C ALA A 91 -10.42 -13.80 0.30
N TYR A 92 -9.56 -13.63 1.30
CA TYR A 92 -9.10 -12.30 1.72
C TYR A 92 -8.24 -11.67 0.61
N LEU A 93 -8.59 -10.46 0.17
CA LEU A 93 -7.92 -9.79 -0.95
C LEU A 93 -6.76 -8.92 -0.48
N ILE A 94 -5.60 -9.11 -1.09
CA ILE A 94 -4.41 -8.27 -0.91
C ILE A 94 -3.87 -7.79 -2.26
N PRO A 95 -3.12 -6.67 -2.30
CA PRO A 95 -2.30 -6.34 -3.46
C PRO A 95 -1.21 -7.39 -3.67
N ASP A 96 -0.96 -7.79 -4.91
CA ASP A 96 0.08 -8.77 -5.28
C ASP A 96 1.48 -8.37 -4.79
N VAL A 97 1.77 -7.07 -4.64
CA VAL A 97 3.02 -6.54 -4.08
C VAL A 97 3.25 -6.95 -2.62
N TYR A 98 2.23 -7.46 -1.93
CA TYR A 98 2.31 -8.01 -0.57
C TYR A 98 2.36 -9.54 -0.53
N GLU A 99 2.13 -10.22 -1.65
CA GLU A 99 2.08 -11.68 -1.69
C GLU A 99 3.33 -12.35 -1.07
N PRO A 100 4.57 -11.92 -1.35
CA PRO A 100 5.75 -12.57 -0.78
C PRO A 100 5.80 -12.51 0.76
N GLU A 101 5.24 -11.45 1.35
CA GLU A 101 5.18 -11.28 2.81
C GLU A 101 4.10 -12.16 3.43
N TYR A 102 2.93 -12.22 2.80
CA TYR A 102 1.82 -13.03 3.27
C TYR A 102 2.06 -14.53 3.09
N ARG A 103 2.80 -14.95 2.05
CA ARG A 103 3.17 -16.35 1.85
C ARG A 103 3.92 -16.91 3.05
N ARG A 104 4.76 -16.11 3.71
CA ARG A 104 5.46 -16.51 4.94
C ARG A 104 4.50 -16.75 6.11
N THR A 105 3.48 -15.91 6.25
CA THR A 105 2.45 -16.07 7.29
C THR A 105 1.54 -17.28 7.01
N LEU A 106 1.09 -17.46 5.76
CA LEU A 106 0.25 -18.60 5.37
C LEU A 106 0.99 -19.93 5.55
N LEU A 107 2.29 -19.98 5.24
CA LEU A 107 3.12 -21.16 5.50
C LEU A 107 3.22 -21.48 7.00
N PHE A 108 3.30 -20.46 7.85
CA PHE A 108 3.27 -20.63 9.31
C PHE A 108 1.93 -21.21 9.77
N GLU A 109 0.81 -20.67 9.27
CA GLU A 109 -0.53 -21.18 9.56
C GLU A 109 -0.73 -22.62 9.07
N GLN A 110 -0.23 -22.98 7.90
CA GLN A 110 -0.29 -24.37 7.41
C GLN A 110 0.54 -25.34 8.25
N ARG A 111 1.69 -24.89 8.77
CA ARG A 111 2.61 -25.72 9.55
C ARG A 111 2.18 -25.88 11.01
N TYR A 112 1.61 -24.84 11.62
CA TYR A 112 1.27 -24.82 13.05
C TYR A 112 -0.24 -24.81 13.32
N GLY A 113 -1.08 -24.36 12.40
CA GLY A 113 -2.54 -24.36 12.53
C GLY A 113 -3.16 -25.77 12.57
N ARG A 114 -2.48 -26.79 11.99
CA ARG A 114 -2.90 -28.19 12.15
C ARG A 114 -2.63 -28.77 13.55
N GLN A 115 -1.71 -28.20 14.32
CA GLN A 115 -1.37 -28.71 15.65
C GLN A 115 -2.32 -28.21 16.76
N ILE A 116 -3.00 -27.08 16.55
CA ILE A 116 -3.86 -26.47 17.60
C ILE A 116 -5.23 -27.18 17.69
N THR A 117 -5.72 -27.74 16.58
CA THR A 117 -7.03 -28.43 16.54
C THR A 117 -7.01 -29.84 17.15
N LEU A 118 -5.83 -30.47 17.29
CA LEU A 118 -5.66 -31.81 17.88
C LEU A 118 -5.47 -31.80 19.40
N GLY A 119 -5.39 -30.63 20.04
CA GLY A 119 -5.13 -30.48 21.48
C GLY A 119 -6.35 -30.17 22.35
N ARG A 120 -7.57 -30.13 21.80
CA ARG A 120 -8.82 -29.88 22.57
C ARG A 120 -9.72 -31.12 22.59
N ARG A 121 -9.20 -32.24 23.09
CA ARG A 121 -10.02 -33.36 23.62
C ARG A 121 -9.26 -34.02 24.77
N SER A 122 -9.55 -33.56 25.98
CA SER A 122 -9.37 -34.28 27.25
C SER A 122 -10.23 -33.58 28.30
#